data_AF-A0AAW9HQ96-F1
#
_entry.id   AF-A0AAW9HQ96-F1
#
_cell.length_a   1.000
_cell.length_b   1.000
_cell.length_c   1.000
_cell.angle_alpha   90.00
_cell.angle_beta   90.00
_cell.angle_gamma   90.00
#
_symmetry.space_group_name_H-M   'P 1'
#
loop_
_entity.id
_entity.type
_entity.pdbx_description
1 polymer ?
#
loop_
_entity_poly.entity_id
_entity_poly.type
_entity_poly.pdbx_seq_one_letter_code
_entity_poly.pdbx_strand_id
1 'polypeptide(L)'
;MKIESFGGVDRYRETLQEMLDTALDEENALAENYPELRASETYSSAMSAVQKYEDNVRYSRMMYNDTVTKLNRYRSQFPSMIVGALFGFRREEYFANQPGKAEMPTWS
;
A
#
# COMPACT_ATOMS: atom_id res chain seq x y z
N MET A 1 -4.68 -5.01 -25.73
CA MET A 1 -3.91 -5.82 -24.77
C MET A 1 -4.46 -5.50 -23.39
N LYS A 2 -5.34 -6.36 -22.87
CA LYS A 2 -6.03 -6.16 -21.59
C LYS A 2 -5.08 -6.69 -20.52
N ILE A 3 -4.47 -5.80 -19.75
CA ILE A 3 -3.64 -6.12 -18.59
C ILE A 3 -4.56 -6.60 -17.45
N GLU A 4 -5.16 -7.80 -17.60
CA GLU A 4 -5.98 -8.44 -16.55
C GLU A 4 -5.13 -9.25 -15.54
N SER A 5 -3.83 -9.01 -15.44
CA SER A 5 -2.92 -9.91 -14.70
C SER A 5 -2.36 -9.39 -13.37
N PHE A 6 -2.74 -8.20 -12.90
CA PHE A 6 -2.19 -7.68 -11.63
C PHE A 6 -2.97 -8.15 -10.38
N GLY A 7 -4.29 -8.34 -10.46
CA GLY A 7 -5.11 -8.71 -9.30
C GLY A 7 -4.77 -10.06 -8.64
N GLY A 8 -4.21 -11.01 -9.39
CA GLY A 8 -3.78 -12.30 -8.82
C GLY A 8 -2.51 -12.18 -7.97
N VAL A 9 -1.57 -11.34 -8.40
CA VAL A 9 -0.31 -11.08 -7.69
C VAL A 9 -0.56 -10.18 -6.48
N ASP A 10 -1.43 -9.18 -6.61
CA ASP A 10 -1.75 -8.26 -5.51
C ASP A 10 -2.43 -8.98 -4.36
N ARG A 11 -3.38 -9.90 -4.63
CA ARG A 11 -4.00 -10.73 -3.59
C ARG A 11 -2.99 -11.63 -2.88
N TYR A 12 -2.06 -12.22 -3.61
CA TYR A 12 -1.01 -13.04 -3.00
C TYR A 12 -0.08 -12.22 -2.08
N ARG A 13 0.24 -10.99 -2.48
CA ARG A 13 1.05 -10.06 -1.66
C ARG A 13 0.29 -9.59 -0.42
N GLU A 14 -1.01 -9.37 -0.54
CA GLU A 14 -1.88 -9.00 0.57
C GLU A 14 -1.97 -10.15 1.59
N THR A 15 -2.16 -11.39 1.15
CA THR A 15 -2.13 -12.55 2.05
C THR A 15 -0.78 -12.74 2.74
N LEU A 16 0.33 -12.47 2.05
CA LEU A 16 1.67 -12.54 2.66
C LEU A 16 1.87 -11.45 3.72
N GLN A 17 1.29 -10.26 3.52
CA GLN A 17 1.32 -9.19 4.51
C GLN A 17 0.50 -9.56 5.74
N GLU A 18 -0.72 -10.08 5.56
CA GLU A 18 -1.56 -10.52 6.67
C GLU A 18 -0.89 -11.64 7.50
N MET A 19 -0.20 -12.58 6.84
CA MET A 19 0.57 -13.62 7.52
C MET A 19 1.77 -13.05 8.28
N LEU A 20 2.44 -12.03 7.74
CA LEU A 20 3.54 -11.34 8.40
C LEU A 20 3.05 -10.60 9.65
N ASP A 21 1.96 -9.83 9.53
CA ASP A 21 1.37 -9.09 10.64
C ASP A 21 0.97 -10.04 11.78
N THR A 22 0.34 -11.17 11.45
CA THR A 22 -0.03 -12.20 12.44
C THR A 22 1.20 -12.78 13.15
N ALA A 23 2.28 -13.05 12.41
CA ALA A 23 3.51 -13.58 13.00
C ALA A 23 4.20 -12.55 13.91
N LEU A 24 4.15 -11.26 13.55
CA LEU A 24 4.68 -10.17 14.36
C LEU A 24 3.86 -9.95 15.64
N ASP A 25 2.54 -10.13 15.58
CA ASP A 25 1.68 -10.07 16.75
C ASP A 25 2.00 -11.20 17.74
N GLU A 26 2.20 -12.42 17.25
CA GLU A 26 2.65 -13.56 18.07
C GLU A 26 4.03 -13.31 18.68
N GLU A 27 4.97 -12.77 17.89
CA GLU A 27 6.32 -12.43 18.36
C GLU A 27 6.30 -11.33 19.42
N ASN A 28 5.48 -10.28 19.24
CA ASN A 28 5.30 -9.23 20.23
C ASN A 28 4.71 -9.78 21.55
N ALA A 29 3.75 -10.70 21.49
CA ALA A 29 3.19 -11.35 22.68
C ALA A 29 4.24 -12.21 23.42
N LEU A 30 5.17 -12.84 22.70
CA LEU A 30 6.32 -13.52 23.30
C LEU A 30 7.31 -12.51 23.92
N ALA A 31 7.57 -11.38 23.24
CA ALA A 31 8.47 -10.33 23.72
C ALA A 31 7.97 -9.62 25.00
N GLU A 32 6.66 -9.62 25.27
CA GLU A 32 6.10 -9.16 26.55
C GLU A 32 6.46 -10.09 27.71
N ASN A 33 6.59 -11.39 27.44
CA ASN A 33 6.97 -12.39 28.45
C ASN A 33 8.49 -12.50 28.64
N TYR A 34 9.28 -12.01 27.68
CA TYR A 34 10.76 -12.05 27.69
C TYR A 34 11.37 -10.67 27.37
N PRO A 35 11.46 -9.76 28.36
CA PRO A 35 11.98 -8.39 28.19
C PRO A 35 13.41 -8.33 27.61
N GLU A 36 14.21 -9.35 27.89
CA GLU A 36 15.58 -9.49 27.38
C GLU A 36 15.65 -9.75 25.87
N LEU A 37 14.65 -10.45 25.29
CA LEU A 37 14.56 -10.64 23.84
C LEU A 37 14.22 -9.31 23.15
N ARG A 38 13.31 -8.53 23.74
CA ARG A 38 12.92 -7.20 23.25
C ARG A 38 14.08 -6.21 23.25
N ALA A 39 14.98 -6.33 24.23
CA ALA A 39 16.19 -5.49 24.35
C ALA A 39 17.34 -5.96 23.44
N SER A 40 17.19 -7.10 22.75
CA SER A 40 18.20 -7.58 21.82
C SER A 40 18.33 -6.64 20.62
N GLU A 41 19.56 -6.23 20.32
CA GLU A 41 19.88 -5.37 19.17
C GLU A 41 19.41 -6.00 17.85
N THR A 42 19.50 -7.32 17.73
CA THR A 42 19.05 -8.08 16.56
C THR A 42 17.54 -7.97 16.35
N TYR A 43 16.75 -8.07 17.44
CA TYR A 43 15.30 -7.93 17.40
C TYR A 43 14.88 -6.51 17.00
N SER A 44 15.45 -5.50 17.66
CA SER A 44 15.19 -4.09 17.37
C SER A 44 15.51 -3.72 15.91
N SER A 45 16.63 -4.24 15.38
CA SER A 45 17.01 -4.06 13.98
C SER A 45 16.02 -4.71 13.00
N ALA A 46 15.56 -5.92 13.29
CA ALA A 46 14.55 -6.62 12.47
C ALA A 46 13.21 -5.88 12.45
N MET A 47 12.71 -5.46 13.61
CA MET A 47 11.46 -4.68 13.71
C MET A 47 11.56 -3.34 12.98
N SER A 48 12.72 -2.66 13.07
CA SER A 48 12.98 -1.43 12.31
C SER A 48 12.97 -1.66 10.80
N ALA A 49 13.53 -2.78 10.33
CA ALA A 49 13.50 -3.15 8.91
C ALA A 49 12.09 -3.45 8.41
N VAL A 50 11.27 -4.14 9.21
CA VAL A 50 9.85 -4.40 8.92
C VAL A 50 9.07 -3.09 8.83
N GLN A 51 9.21 -2.20 9.81
CA GLN A 51 8.54 -0.90 9.81
C GLN A 51 8.93 -0.07 8.56
N LYS A 52 10.21 -0.07 8.21
CA LYS A 52 10.71 0.60 7.01
C LYS A 52 10.13 0.00 5.72
N TYR A 53 9.95 -1.32 5.69
CA TYR A 53 9.31 -1.99 4.56
C TYR A 53 7.84 -1.59 4.43
N GLU A 54 7.08 -1.57 5.53
CA GLU A 54 5.69 -1.11 5.54
C GLU A 54 5.55 0.34 5.07
N ASP A 55 6.42 1.22 5.57
CA ASP A 55 6.43 2.62 5.17
C ASP A 55 6.69 2.77 3.67
N ASN A 56 7.62 1.99 3.10
CA ASN A 56 7.89 1.98 1.66
C ASN A 56 6.69 1.47 0.86
N VAL A 57 6.02 0.41 1.31
CA VAL A 57 4.81 -0.10 0.65
C VAL A 57 3.71 0.97 0.67
N ARG A 58 3.48 1.59 1.83
CA ARG A 58 2.49 2.68 1.98
C ARG A 58 2.82 3.85 1.04
N TYR A 59 4.08 4.27 1.00
CA TYR A 59 4.52 5.35 0.13
C TYR A 59 4.35 5.01 -1.34
N SER A 60 4.67 3.78 -1.75
CA SER A 60 4.48 3.31 -3.12
C SER A 60 3.00 3.35 -3.54
N ARG A 61 2.09 2.87 -2.68
CA ARG A 61 0.63 2.95 -2.91
C ARG A 61 0.16 4.40 -3.04
N MET A 62 0.62 5.28 -2.14
CA MET A 62 0.29 6.70 -2.17
C MET A 62 0.76 7.40 -3.44
N MET A 63 2.01 7.17 -3.84
CA MET A 63 2.59 7.73 -5.07
C MET A 63 1.85 7.23 -6.31
N TYR A 64 1.54 5.93 -6.39
CA TYR A 64 0.72 5.40 -7.48
C TYR A 64 -0.64 6.10 -7.56
N ASN A 65 -1.34 6.22 -6.43
CA ASN A 65 -2.66 6.87 -6.39
C ASN A 65 -2.59 8.37 -6.73
N ASP A 66 -1.53 9.07 -6.35
CA ASP A 66 -1.31 10.47 -6.74
C ASP A 66 -1.04 10.59 -8.25
N THR A 67 -0.20 9.72 -8.82
CA THR A 67 0.05 9.67 -10.26
C THR A 67 -1.22 9.36 -11.05
N VAL A 68 -2.02 8.36 -10.63
CA VAL A 68 -3.31 8.03 -11.24
C VAL A 68 -4.29 9.19 -11.12
N THR A 69 -4.31 9.90 -9.98
CA THR A 69 -5.14 11.10 -9.81
C THR A 69 -4.76 12.19 -10.80
N LYS A 70 -3.47 12.48 -10.94
CA LYS A 70 -2.95 13.48 -11.90
C LYS A 70 -3.28 13.10 -13.33
N LEU A 71 -3.08 11.84 -13.71
CA LEU A 71 -3.41 11.30 -15.02
C LEU A 71 -4.91 11.44 -15.32
N ASN A 72 -5.75 10.99 -14.39
CA ASN A 72 -7.20 11.04 -14.54
C ASN A 72 -7.72 12.49 -14.61
N ARG A 73 -7.13 13.42 -13.84
CA ARG A 73 -7.44 14.85 -13.89
C ARG A 73 -7.03 15.45 -15.23
N TYR A 74 -5.79 15.22 -15.67
CA TYR A 74 -5.28 15.76 -16.94
C TYR A 74 -6.11 15.27 -18.13
N ARG A 75 -6.48 13.98 -18.14
CA ARG A 75 -7.38 13.40 -19.15
C ARG A 75 -8.79 14.01 -19.14
N SER A 76 -9.26 14.50 -17.99
CA SER A 76 -10.60 15.08 -17.86
C SER A 76 -10.65 16.58 -18.18
N GLN A 77 -9.52 17.20 -18.53
CA GLN A 77 -9.44 18.60 -18.91
C GLN A 77 -9.55 18.76 -20.43
N PHE A 78 -10.07 19.90 -20.89
CA PHE A 78 -10.01 20.28 -22.30
C PHE A 78 -8.61 20.82 -22.63
N PRO A 79 -7.98 20.44 -23.76
CA PRO A 79 -8.48 19.59 -24.85
C PRO A 79 -8.15 18.10 -24.70
N SER A 80 -7.40 17.70 -23.67
CA SER A 80 -6.89 16.34 -23.45
C SER A 80 -7.98 15.27 -23.38
N MET A 81 -9.20 15.60 -22.96
CA MET A 81 -10.36 14.69 -23.00
C MET A 81 -10.73 14.24 -24.41
N ILE A 82 -10.59 15.12 -25.41
CA ILE A 82 -10.93 14.84 -26.81
C ILE A 82 -9.86 13.95 -27.43
N VAL A 83 -8.59 14.29 -27.22
CA VAL A 83 -7.45 13.47 -27.65
C VAL A 83 -7.52 12.10 -26.96
N GLY A 84 -7.82 12.06 -25.67
CA GLY A 84 -8.00 10.83 -24.92
C GLY A 84 -9.12 9.94 -25.47
N ALA A 85 -10.24 10.52 -25.88
CA ALA A 85 -11.35 9.80 -26.51
C ALA A 85 -10.98 9.24 -27.90
N LEU A 86 -10.25 10.02 -28.71
CA LEU A 86 -9.82 9.62 -30.06
C LEU A 86 -8.80 8.47 -30.04
N PHE A 87 -7.87 8.47 -29.07
CA PHE A 87 -6.82 7.45 -28.94
C PHE A 87 -7.17 6.33 -27.95
N GLY A 88 -8.38 6.32 -27.38
CA GLY A 88 -8.87 5.24 -26.53
C GLY A 88 -8.27 5.18 -25.12
N PHE A 89 -7.69 6.26 -24.62
CA PHE A 89 -7.16 6.34 -23.25
C PHE A 89 -8.29 6.33 -22.22
N ARG A 90 -8.40 5.24 -21.46
CA ARG A 90 -9.42 5.04 -20.43
C ARG A 90 -8.95 5.59 -19.08
N ARG A 91 -9.88 5.73 -18.14
CA ARG A 91 -9.56 6.11 -16.76
C ARG A 91 -8.79 4.96 -16.13
N GLU A 92 -7.66 5.28 -15.51
CA GLU A 92 -6.90 4.29 -14.73
C GLU A 92 -7.53 4.12 -13.35
N GLU A 93 -7.53 2.88 -12.85
CA GLU A 93 -8.05 2.53 -11.54
C GLU A 93 -7.04 2.88 -10.44
N TYR A 94 -7.56 3.24 -9.27
CA TYR A 94 -6.71 3.46 -8.09
C TYR A 94 -6.26 2.12 -7.51
N PHE A 95 -5.09 2.12 -6.88
CA PHE A 95 -4.70 1.00 -6.04
C PHE A 95 -5.63 0.96 -4.84
N ALA A 96 -6.25 -0.19 -4.59
CA ALA A 96 -7.20 -0.37 -3.50
C ALA A 96 -6.56 0.03 -2.17
N ASN A 97 -7.20 0.95 -1.45
CA ASN A 97 -6.85 1.23 -0.06
C ASN A 97 -7.50 0.16 0.82
N GLN A 98 -6.78 -0.34 1.82
CA GLN A 98 -7.36 -1.24 2.81
C GLN A 98 -8.62 -0.61 3.42
N PRO A 99 -9.75 -1.34 3.52
CA PRO A 99 -11.04 -0.80 3.94
C PRO A 99 -11.12 -0.26 5.38
N GLY A 100 -10.01 -0.26 6.15
CA GLY A 100 -9.96 0.25 7.53
C GLY A 100 -9.12 1.52 7.76
N LYS A 101 -8.33 1.99 6.79
CA LYS A 101 -7.49 3.21 6.92
C LYS A 101 -7.99 4.37 6.06
N ALA A 102 -9.30 4.47 5.89
CA ALA A 102 -9.97 5.56 5.17
C ALA A 102 -10.45 6.69 6.09
N GLU A 103 -10.27 6.56 7.41
CA GLU A 103 -10.54 7.66 8.33
C GLU A 103 -9.39 8.66 8.26
N MET A 104 -9.59 9.69 7.43
CA MET A 104 -8.81 10.92 7.52
C MET A 104 -8.90 11.43 8.97
N PRO A 105 -7.78 11.83 9.60
CA PRO A 105 -7.81 12.36 10.95
C PRO A 105 -8.73 13.58 10.99
N THR A 106 -9.87 13.45 11.66
CA THR A 106 -10.75 14.58 11.92
C THR A 106 -10.14 15.36 13.08
N TRP A 107 -9.63 16.56 12.80
CA TRP A 107 -9.29 17.50 13.85
C TRP A 107 -10.60 18.06 14.40
N SER A 108 -11.02 17.54 15.55
CA SER A 108 -11.95 18.20 16.46
C SER A 108 -11.17 18.92 17.55
#